data_AF-A0A944KC04-F1
#
_entry.id   AF-A0A944KC04-F1
#
_cell.length_a   1.000
_cell.length_b   1.000
_cell.length_c   1.000
_cell.angle_alpha   90.00
_cell.angle_beta   90.00
_cell.angle_gamma   90.00
#
_symmetry.space_group_name_H-M   'P 1'
#
loop_
_entity.id
_entity.type
_entity.pdbx_description
1 polymer ?
#
loop_
_entity_poly.entity_id
_entity_poly.type
_entity_poly.pdbx_seq_one_letter_code
_entity_poly.pdbx_strand_id
1 'polypeptide(L)'
;MKRQRIPGPRQLWAECREKVRHVRLRGAVEAYADGELSGVHRMRVAAHVACCWACSGSLQTLRLIKASLRGSPRRTPASLASVRMRRFAQRLTSSPRADP
;
A
#
# COMPACT_ATOMS: atom_id res chain seq x y z
N MET A 1 42.83 13.74 1.93
CA MET A 1 42.06 12.75 2.72
C MET A 1 41.01 13.50 3.54
N LYS A 2 39.71 13.31 3.29
CA LYS A 2 38.65 13.99 4.06
C LYS A 2 38.50 13.31 5.42
N ARG A 3 38.82 14.02 6.51
CA ARG A 3 38.56 13.57 7.87
C ARG A 3 37.04 13.48 8.07
N GLN A 4 36.51 12.26 8.16
CA GLN A 4 35.12 12.06 8.55
C GLN A 4 34.98 12.49 10.02
N ARG A 5 34.15 13.51 10.27
CA ARG A 5 33.76 13.87 11.64
C ARG A 5 32.92 12.72 12.19
N ILE A 6 33.42 12.04 13.20
CA ILE A 6 32.64 11.05 13.95
C ILE A 6 31.58 11.83 14.75
N PRO A 7 30.27 11.57 14.57
CA PRO A 7 29.24 12.26 15.31
C PRO A 7 29.38 11.97 16.80
N GLY A 8 29.25 13.01 17.63
CA GLY A 8 29.31 12.83 19.08
C GLY A 8 28.14 11.96 19.57
N PRO A 9 28.26 11.31 20.74
CA PRO A 9 27.23 10.42 21.28
C PRO A 9 25.84 11.07 21.30
N ARG A 10 25.70 12.32 21.77
CA ARG A 10 24.40 13.02 21.79
C ARG A 10 23.72 13.13 20.42
N GLN A 11 24.50 13.26 19.35
CA GLN A 11 24.01 13.42 17.99
C GLN A 11 23.48 12.09 17.44
N LEU A 12 24.21 11.00 17.67
CA LEU A 12 23.76 9.64 17.35
C LEU A 12 22.45 9.28 18.05
N TRP A 13 22.28 9.67 19.32
CA TRP A 13 21.06 9.39 20.07
C TRP A 13 19.86 10.24 19.61
N ALA A 14 20.10 11.47 19.14
CA ALA A 14 19.06 12.30 18.52
C ALA A 14 18.57 11.69 17.20
N GLU A 15 19.50 11.26 16.33
CA GLU A 15 19.17 10.58 15.07
C GLU A 15 18.42 9.27 15.30
N CYS A 16 18.85 8.44 16.26
CA CYS A 16 18.15 7.21 16.62
C CYS A 16 16.72 7.48 17.11
N ARG A 17 16.52 8.49 17.96
CA ARG A 17 15.16 8.87 18.42
C ARG A 17 14.27 9.32 17.28
N GLU A 18 14.80 10.08 16.33
CA GLU A 18 14.04 10.54 15.18
C GLU A 18 13.67 9.37 14.25
N LYS A 19 14.61 8.46 13.99
CA LYS A 19 14.33 7.21 13.26
C LYS A 19 13.24 6.38 13.93
N VAL A 20 13.29 6.22 15.26
CA VAL A 20 12.25 5.49 16.02
C VAL A 20 10.89 6.19 15.93
N ARG A 21 10.84 7.53 15.96
CA ARG A 21 9.61 8.30 15.75
C ARG A 21 9.03 8.04 14.36
N HIS A 22 9.85 8.04 13.32
CA HIS A 22 9.41 7.69 11.96
C HIS A 22 8.89 6.27 11.85
N VAL A 23 9.55 5.29 12.49
CA VAL A 23 9.06 3.90 12.51
C VAL A 23 7.69 3.80 13.18
N ARG A 24 7.49 4.48 14.32
CA ARG A 24 6.19 4.51 15.02
C ARG A 24 5.10 5.22 14.20
N LEU A 25 5.47 6.27 13.46
CA LEU A 25 4.54 7.02 12.61
C LEU A 25 4.24 6.31 11.28
N ARG A 26 5.07 5.35 10.86
CA ARG A 26 4.91 4.64 9.59
C ARG A 26 3.51 4.04 9.44
N GLY A 27 3.01 3.32 10.44
CA GLY A 27 1.67 2.73 10.40
C GLY A 27 0.55 3.78 10.26
N ALA A 28 0.72 4.96 10.86
CA ALA A 28 -0.23 6.06 10.71
C ALA A 28 -0.16 6.71 9.33
N VAL A 29 1.01 6.78 8.70
CA VAL A 29 1.17 7.26 7.32
C VAL A 29 0.53 6.28 6.33
N GLU A 30 0.68 4.98 6.55
CA GLU A 30 0.03 3.92 5.77
C GLU A 30 -1.51 4.04 5.87
N ALA A 31 -2.05 4.05 7.09
CA ALA A 31 -3.50 4.25 7.33
C ALA A 31 -4.02 5.58 6.75
N TYR A 32 -3.22 6.66 6.82
CA TYR A 32 -3.56 7.93 6.18
C TYR A 32 -3.62 7.81 4.65
N ALA A 33 -2.69 7.08 4.05
CA ALA A 33 -2.67 6.83 2.62
C ALA A 33 -3.86 5.97 2.16
N ASP A 34 -4.40 5.10 3.02
CA ASP A 34 -5.61 4.29 2.77
C ASP A 34 -6.92 5.04 3.06
N GLY A 35 -6.84 6.22 3.68
CA GLY A 35 -8.03 6.99 4.08
C GLY A 35 -8.72 6.44 5.32
N GLU A 36 -8.03 5.60 6.10
CA GLU A 36 -8.57 4.93 7.29
C GLU A 36 -8.55 5.84 8.54
N LEU A 37 -7.81 6.96 8.48
CA LEU A 37 -7.77 7.93 9.57
C LEU A 37 -8.89 8.95 9.47
N SER A 38 -9.51 9.25 10.61
CA SER A 38 -10.54 10.28 10.76
C SER A 38 -10.18 11.33 11.82
N GLY A 39 -10.88 12.45 11.79
CA GLY A 39 -10.79 13.53 12.78
C GLY A 39 -9.36 13.98 13.10
N VAL A 40 -9.06 14.06 14.39
CA VAL A 40 -7.78 14.56 14.92
C VAL A 40 -6.58 13.73 14.45
N HIS A 41 -6.73 12.41 14.29
CA HIS A 41 -5.64 11.55 13.84
C HIS A 41 -5.24 11.85 12.40
N ARG A 42 -6.23 12.06 11.52
CA ARG A 42 -6.00 12.48 10.14
C ARG A 42 -5.28 13.83 10.08
N MET A 43 -5.72 14.80 10.88
CA MET A 43 -5.10 16.14 10.93
C MET A 43 -3.66 16.10 11.42
N ARG A 44 -3.35 15.32 12.46
CA ARG A 44 -1.98 15.18 12.99
C ARG A 44 -1.02 14.59 11.95
N VAL A 45 -1.44 13.55 11.24
CA VAL A 45 -0.62 12.94 10.19
C VAL A 45 -0.46 13.89 9.00
N ALA A 46 -1.51 14.61 8.61
CA ALA A 46 -1.44 15.63 7.57
C ALA A 46 -0.45 16.76 7.91
N ALA A 47 -0.45 17.25 9.15
CA ALA A 47 0.52 18.24 9.60
C ALA A 47 1.96 17.68 9.58
N HIS A 48 2.16 16.45 10.04
CA HIS A 48 3.48 15.82 10.06
C HIS A 48 4.05 15.60 8.65
N VAL A 49 3.26 15.04 7.73
CA VAL A 49 3.73 14.77 6.35
C VAL A 49 3.96 16.06 5.56
N ALA A 50 3.38 17.20 5.96
CA ALA A 50 3.67 18.49 5.36
C ALA A 50 5.07 19.02 5.73
N CYS A 51 5.60 18.64 6.90
CA CYS A 51 6.87 19.16 7.42
C CYS A 51 8.02 18.14 7.40
N CYS A 52 7.73 16.85 7.24
CA CYS A 52 8.74 15.79 7.27
C CYS A 52 9.00 15.21 5.87
N TRP A 53 10.23 15.38 5.36
CA TRP A 53 10.66 14.85 4.07
C TRP A 53 10.60 13.32 3.97
N ALA A 54 10.97 12.59 5.02
CA ALA A 54 10.95 11.13 5.02
C ALA A 54 9.51 10.57 4.93
N CYS A 55 8.60 11.15 5.70
CA CYS A 55 7.20 10.73 5.72
C CYS A 55 6.42 11.21 4.49
N SER A 56 6.75 12.38 3.93
CA SER A 56 6.18 12.84 2.66
C SER A 56 6.61 11.95 1.49
N GLY A 57 7.88 11.58 1.43
CA GLY A 57 8.40 10.62 0.45
C GLY A 57 7.70 9.27 0.55
N SER A 58 7.59 8.73 1.77
CA SER A 58 6.89 7.46 2.03
C SER A 58 5.41 7.52 1.59
N LEU A 59 4.70 8.61 1.92
CA LEU A 59 3.32 8.83 1.49
C LEU A 59 3.19 8.88 -0.03
N GLN A 60 4.11 9.57 -0.71
CA GLN A 60 4.11 9.65 -2.18
C GLN A 60 4.35 8.29 -2.82
N THR A 61 5.30 7.50 -2.30
CA THR A 61 5.55 6.13 -2.76
C THR A 61 4.30 5.26 -2.63
N LEU A 62 3.61 5.30 -1.48
CA LEU A 62 2.37 4.55 -1.27
C LEU A 62 1.28 4.95 -2.28
N ARG A 63 1.14 6.25 -2.56
CA ARG A 63 0.18 6.75 -3.56
C ARG A 63 0.49 6.27 -4.96
N LEU A 64 1.76 6.27 -5.36
CA LEU A 64 2.20 5.79 -6.67
C LEU A 64 1.97 4.28 -6.83
N ILE A 65 2.25 3.48 -5.80
CA ILE A 65 1.96 2.04 -5.79
C ILE A 65 0.46 1.81 -5.95
N LYS A 66 -0.39 2.53 -5.21
CA LYS A 66 -1.85 2.39 -5.35
C LYS A 66 -2.34 2.79 -6.73
N ALA A 67 -1.78 3.85 -7.32
CA ALA A 67 -2.11 4.28 -8.67
C ALA A 67 -1.72 3.23 -9.71
N SER A 68 -0.54 2.62 -9.60
CA SER A 68 -0.09 1.58 -10.53
C SER A 68 -0.96 0.32 -10.44
N LEU A 69 -1.37 -0.06 -9.22
CA LEU A 69 -2.28 -1.19 -9.00
C LEU A 69 -3.69 -0.94 -9.58
N ARG A 70 -4.19 0.31 -9.53
CA ARG A 70 -5.48 0.68 -10.13
C ARG A 70 -5.44 0.70 -11.66
N GLY A 71 -4.33 1.13 -12.24
CA GLY A 71 -4.13 1.21 -13.69
C GLY A 71 -3.74 -0.11 -14.34
N SER A 72 -3.33 -1.11 -13.56
CA SER A 72 -3.05 -2.44 -14.07
C SER A 72 -4.34 -3.07 -14.61
N PRO A 73 -4.36 -3.66 -15.82
CA PRO A 73 -5.52 -4.39 -16.32
C PRO A 73 -5.86 -5.46 -15.30
N ARG A 74 -6.92 -5.17 -14.56
CA ARG A 74 -7.36 -5.96 -13.42
C ARG A 74 -7.48 -7.39 -13.94
N ARG A 75 -6.71 -8.33 -13.38
CA ARG A 75 -7.09 -9.76 -13.39
C ARG A 75 -8.38 -9.86 -12.59
N THR A 76 -9.45 -9.28 -13.12
CA THR A 76 -10.76 -9.37 -12.53
C THR A 76 -11.09 -10.84 -12.64
N PRO A 77 -11.29 -11.54 -11.52
CA PRO A 77 -11.77 -12.91 -11.60
C PRO A 77 -13.01 -12.89 -12.50
N ALA A 78 -13.06 -13.84 -13.42
CA ALA A 78 -14.13 -13.86 -14.39
C ALA A 78 -15.48 -13.80 -13.66
N SER A 79 -16.43 -13.02 -14.19
CA SER A 79 -17.71 -12.82 -13.52
C SER A 79 -18.34 -14.16 -13.17
N LEU A 80 -19.04 -14.24 -12.03
CA LEU A 80 -19.71 -15.47 -11.61
C LEU A 80 -20.62 -16.02 -12.72
N ALA A 81 -21.28 -15.12 -13.46
CA ALA A 81 -22.06 -15.44 -14.65
C ALA A 81 -21.21 -16.14 -15.72
N SER A 82 -20.05 -15.59 -16.10
CA SER A 82 -19.16 -16.20 -17.09
C SER A 82 -18.59 -17.55 -16.65
N VAL A 83 -18.37 -17.75 -15.36
CA VAL A 83 -17.94 -19.05 -14.79
C VAL A 83 -19.09 -20.06 -14.87
N ARG A 84 -20.30 -19.65 -14.52
CA ARG A 84 -21.51 -20.50 -14.62
C ARG A 84 -21.82 -20.90 -16.06
N MET A 85 -21.73 -19.97 -17.02
CA MET A 85 -21.91 -20.28 -18.44
C MET A 85 -20.88 -21.29 -18.94
N ARG A 86 -19.61 -21.11 -18.59
CA ARG A 86 -18.55 -22.08 -18.96
C ARG A 86 -18.81 -23.46 -18.38
N ARG A 87 -19.20 -23.56 -17.10
CA ARG A 87 -19.58 -24.84 -16.49
C ARG A 87 -20.82 -25.47 -17.15
N PHE A 88 -21.80 -24.66 -17.54
CA PHE A 88 -22.98 -25.15 -18.24
C PHE A 88 -22.63 -25.69 -19.62
N ALA A 89 -21.87 -24.94 -20.43
CA ALA A 89 -21.38 -25.39 -21.72
C ALA A 89 -20.57 -26.69 -21.62
N GLN A 90 -19.67 -26.79 -20.63
CA GLN A 90 -18.92 -28.03 -20.37
C GLN A 90 -19.85 -29.21 -20.11
N ARG A 91 -20.91 -29.04 -19.31
CA ARG A 91 -21.89 -30.11 -19.06
C ARG A 91 -22.64 -30.54 -20.31
N LEU A 92 -22.98 -29.61 -21.21
CA LEU A 92 -23.61 -29.94 -22.48
C LEU A 92 -22.67 -30.75 -23.39
N THR A 93 -21.37 -30.42 -23.40
CA THR A 93 -20.38 -31.12 -24.22
C THR A 93 -19.91 -32.44 -23.61
N SER A 94 -20.01 -32.59 -22.28
CA SER A 94 -19.61 -33.79 -21.53
C SER A 94 -20.76 -34.76 -21.27
N SER A 95 -22.01 -34.36 -21.57
CA SER A 95 -23.13 -35.30 -21.58
C SER A 95 -22.95 -36.27 -22.75
N PRO A 96 -22.93 -37.60 -22.51
CA PRO A 96 -23.08 -38.52 -23.62
C PRO A 96 -24.44 -38.22 -24.26
N ARG A 97 -24.46 -38.05 -25.58
CA ARG A 97 -25.71 -37.99 -26.33
C ARG A 97 -26.52 -39.23 -25.95
N ALA A 98 -27.61 -39.05 -25.22
CA ALA A 98 -28.65 -40.06 -25.14
C ALA A 98 -29.43 -39.95 -26.45
N ASP A 99 -29.03 -40.74 -27.44
CA ASP A 99 -29.93 -41.19 -28.51
C ASP A 99 -30.92 -42.19 -27.86
N PRO A 100 -32.21 -42.17 -28.22
CA PRO A 100 -32.68 -42.55 -29.56
C PRO A 100 -33.64 -41.57 -30.25
#